data_AF-A0A952GT94-F1
#
_entry.id   AF-A0A952GT94-F1
#
_cell.length_a   1.000
_cell.length_b   1.000
_cell.length_c   1.000
_cell.angle_alpha   90.00
_cell.angle_beta   90.00
_cell.angle_gamma   90.00
#
_symmetry.space_group_name_H-M   'P 1'
#
loop_
_entity.id
_entity.type
_entity.pdbx_description
1 polymer ?
#
loop_
_entity_poly.entity_id
_entity_poly.type
_entity_poly.pdbx_seq_one_letter_code
_entity_poly.pdbx_strand_id
1 'polypeptide(L)'
;MPQDSETGDALRTAAERVVELESELEAAGEATLEGAAMARMREILHRWVDSVSGVVCSPGVGRVTLIHRDGAESKIASPNLPFLLSEPVSWATPAEAGPADG
;
A
#
# COMPACT_ATOMS: atom_id res chain seq x y z
N MET A 1 -12.29 28.46 6.20
CA MET A 1 -11.61 27.18 5.94
C MET A 1 -12.30 26.47 4.78
N PRO A 2 -11.86 26.68 3.52
CA PRO A 2 -12.47 26.05 2.33
C PRO A 2 -11.78 24.78 1.82
N GLN A 3 -10.69 24.33 2.45
CA GLN A 3 -9.84 23.24 1.91
C GLN A 3 -10.42 21.83 2.16
N ASP A 4 -11.29 21.68 3.16
CA ASP A 4 -11.88 20.38 3.52
C ASP A 4 -12.96 19.94 2.51
N SER A 5 -13.68 20.89 1.89
CA SER A 5 -14.69 20.58 0.88
C SER A 5 -14.08 20.18 -0.47
N GLU A 6 -13.02 20.87 -0.91
CA GLU A 6 -12.33 20.55 -2.17
C GLU A 6 -11.68 19.16 -2.13
N THR A 7 -11.09 18.78 -0.99
CA THR A 7 -10.50 17.45 -0.78
C THR A 7 -11.56 16.36 -0.80
N GLY A 8 -12.71 16.60 -0.17
CA GLY A 8 -13.84 15.67 -0.17
C GLY A 8 -14.42 15.43 -1.57
N ASP A 9 -14.51 16.48 -2.38
CA ASP A 9 -15.06 16.41 -3.75
C ASP A 9 -14.11 15.68 -4.71
N ALA A 10 -12.79 15.90 -4.58
CA ALA A 10 -11.79 15.18 -5.36
C ALA A 10 -11.79 13.67 -5.04
N LEU A 11 -11.92 13.31 -3.75
CA LEU A 11 -11.97 11.92 -3.31
C LEU A 11 -13.24 11.21 -3.81
N ARG A 12 -14.39 11.89 -3.78
CA ARG A 12 -15.65 11.38 -4.33
C ARG A 12 -15.54 11.10 -5.82
N THR A 13 -15.03 12.06 -6.57
CA THR A 13 -14.84 11.92 -8.02
C THR A 13 -13.93 10.73 -8.36
N ALA A 14 -12.85 10.53 -7.60
CA ALA A 14 -11.95 9.41 -7.81
C ALA A 14 -12.64 8.06 -7.53
N ALA A 15 -13.42 7.97 -6.45
CA ALA A 15 -14.14 6.76 -6.08
C ALA A 15 -15.24 6.41 -7.11
N GLU A 16 -16.01 7.40 -7.56
CA GLU A 16 -17.05 7.21 -8.59
C GLU A 16 -16.46 6.67 -9.89
N ARG A 17 -15.31 7.20 -10.33
CA ARG A 17 -14.61 6.70 -11.53
C ARG A 17 -14.18 5.25 -11.41
N VAL A 18 -13.70 4.83 -10.25
CA VAL A 18 -13.30 3.43 -10.04
C VAL A 18 -14.51 2.50 -10.13
N VAL A 19 -15.62 2.88 -9.48
CA VAL A 19 -16.86 2.08 -9.52
C VAL A 19 -17.45 2.01 -10.93
N GLU A 20 -17.42 3.10 -11.69
CA GLU A 20 -17.87 3.13 -13.09
C GLU A 20 -17.03 2.15 -13.94
N LEU A 21 -15.70 2.21 -13.82
CA LEU A 21 -14.78 1.31 -14.51
C LEU A 21 -14.96 -0.16 -14.12
N GLU A 22 -15.27 -0.46 -12.85
CA GLU A 22 -15.55 -1.83 -12.38
C GLU A 22 -16.90 -2.34 -12.89
N SER A 23 -17.90 -1.46 -12.97
CA SER A 23 -19.24 -1.80 -13.49
C SER A 23 -19.20 -2.18 -14.97
N GLU A 24 -18.32 -1.57 -15.77
CA GLU A 24 -18.05 -1.97 -17.17
C GLU A 24 -17.48 -3.39 -17.28
N LEU A 25 -16.87 -3.91 -16.21
CA LEU A 25 -16.28 -5.26 -16.14
C LEU A 25 -17.25 -6.31 -15.56
N GLU A 26 -18.55 -5.99 -15.42
CA GLU A 26 -19.57 -6.79 -14.73
C GLU A 26 -19.22 -7.14 -13.27
N ALA A 27 -18.27 -6.41 -12.67
CA ALA A 27 -17.91 -6.53 -11.27
C ALA A 27 -18.65 -5.44 -10.47
N ALA A 28 -19.53 -5.84 -9.54
CA ALA A 28 -20.18 -4.88 -8.67
C ALA A 28 -19.15 -4.26 -7.71
N GLY A 29 -18.77 -3.01 -7.96
CA GLY A 29 -17.93 -2.21 -7.05
C GLY A 29 -18.75 -1.56 -5.94
N GLU A 30 -18.15 -1.40 -4.76
CA GLU A 30 -18.71 -0.63 -3.63
C GLU A 30 -17.74 0.50 -3.27
N ALA A 31 -18.27 1.73 -3.15
CA ALA A 31 -17.51 2.89 -2.68
C ALA A 31 -18.23 3.58 -1.53
N THR A 32 -17.47 4.01 -0.53
CA THR A 32 -17.99 4.81 0.59
C THR A 32 -16.94 5.81 1.07
N LEU A 33 -17.41 7.00 1.43
CA LEU A 33 -16.62 8.06 2.07
C LEU A 33 -17.10 8.39 3.48
N GLU A 34 -18.06 7.60 3.99
CA GLU A 34 -18.67 7.82 5.29
C GLU A 34 -17.68 7.49 6.42
N GLY A 35 -17.65 8.32 7.47
CA GLY A 35 -16.60 8.28 8.47
C GLY A 35 -16.51 6.96 9.23
N ALA A 36 -17.65 6.40 9.66
CA ALA A 36 -17.69 5.14 10.38
C ALA A 36 -17.34 3.95 9.47
N ALA A 37 -17.88 3.92 8.25
CA ALA A 37 -17.52 2.91 7.26
C ALA A 37 -16.01 2.92 6.92
N MET A 38 -15.44 4.11 6.72
CA MET A 38 -14.00 4.28 6.47
C MET A 38 -13.14 3.82 7.64
N ALA A 39 -13.57 4.07 8.89
CA ALA A 39 -12.86 3.58 10.07
C ALA A 39 -12.83 2.04 10.12
N ARG A 40 -13.97 1.41 9.84
CA ARG A 40 -14.08 -0.06 9.77
C ARG A 40 -13.21 -0.66 8.67
N MET A 41 -13.22 -0.07 7.47
CA MET A 41 -12.39 -0.55 6.36
C MET A 41 -10.89 -0.44 6.68
N ARG A 42 -10.45 0.66 7.30
CA ARG A 42 -9.06 0.81 7.77
C ARG A 42 -8.67 -0.28 8.77
N GLU A 43 -9.54 -0.58 9.74
CA GLU A 43 -9.28 -1.64 10.73
C GLU A 43 -9.09 -3.00 10.05
N ILE A 44 -9.98 -3.36 9.12
CA ILE A 44 -9.88 -4.62 8.38
C ILE A 44 -8.59 -4.68 7.56
N LEU A 45 -8.26 -3.59 6.83
CA LEU A 45 -7.04 -3.51 6.04
C LEU A 45 -5.79 -3.65 6.91
N HIS A 46 -5.73 -3.01 8.08
CA HIS A 46 -4.58 -3.16 9.00
C HIS A 46 -4.43 -4.61 9.48
N ARG A 47 -5.52 -5.26 9.93
CA ARG A 47 -5.45 -6.69 10.32
C ARG A 47 -4.99 -7.58 9.18
N TRP A 48 -5.41 -7.27 7.96
CA TRP A 48 -4.96 -8.00 6.78
C TRP A 48 -3.47 -7.76 6.51
N VAL A 49 -2.98 -6.51 6.61
CA VAL A 49 -1.55 -6.19 6.50
C VAL A 49 -0.72 -6.93 7.56
N ASP A 50 -1.24 -7.12 8.78
CA ASP A 50 -0.54 -7.88 9.82
C ASP A 50 -0.25 -9.35 9.43
N SER A 51 -0.99 -9.91 8.48
CA SER A 51 -0.76 -11.26 7.96
C SER A 51 0.39 -11.35 6.94
N VAL A 52 0.95 -10.22 6.50
CA VAL A 52 2.05 -10.18 5.53
C VAL A 52 3.34 -10.68 6.18
N SER A 53 3.99 -11.64 5.54
CA SER A 53 5.27 -12.23 5.95
C SER A 53 6.41 -11.84 5.00
N GLY A 54 6.10 -11.34 3.81
CA GLY A 54 7.10 -10.89 2.84
C GLY A 54 6.57 -9.77 1.94
N VAL A 55 7.48 -8.90 1.49
CA VAL A 55 7.16 -7.76 0.63
C VAL A 55 8.17 -7.69 -0.51
N VAL A 56 7.68 -7.56 -1.75
CA VAL A 56 8.51 -7.32 -2.94
C VAL A 56 8.08 -5.99 -3.57
N CYS A 57 8.98 -5.01 -3.53
CA CYS A 57 8.79 -3.72 -4.17
C CYS A 57 9.32 -3.76 -5.61
N SER A 58 8.49 -3.38 -6.58
CA SER A 58 8.89 -3.28 -7.99
C SER A 58 8.61 -1.88 -8.53
N PRO A 59 9.45 -0.87 -8.20
CA PRO A 59 9.21 0.52 -8.59
C PRO A 59 9.14 0.71 -10.11
N GLY A 60 9.94 -0.04 -10.88
CA GLY A 60 9.96 0.04 -12.34
C GLY A 60 8.64 -0.33 -13.03
N VAL A 61 7.71 -0.96 -12.32
CA VAL A 61 6.37 -1.30 -12.83
C VAL A 61 5.25 -0.81 -11.89
N GLY A 62 5.55 0.06 -10.92
CA GLY A 62 4.55 0.65 -10.03
C GLY A 62 3.74 -0.38 -9.23
N ARG A 63 4.39 -1.44 -8.72
CA ARG A 63 3.70 -2.54 -8.02
C ARG A 63 4.42 -2.97 -6.75
N VAL A 64 3.63 -3.32 -5.74
CA VAL A 64 4.07 -4.05 -4.55
C VAL A 64 3.39 -5.41 -4.54
N THR A 65 4.16 -6.47 -4.31
CA THR A 65 3.62 -7.82 -4.08
C THR A 65 3.80 -8.17 -2.61
N LEU A 66 2.71 -8.55 -1.95
CA LEU A 66 2.68 -8.96 -0.55
C LEU A 66 2.49 -10.47 -0.48
N ILE A 67 3.28 -11.14 0.35
CA ILE A 67 3.21 -12.58 0.60
C ILE A 67 2.67 -12.78 2.01
N HIS A 68 1.56 -13.49 2.14
CA HIS A 68 0.88 -13.74 3.41
C HIS A 68 1.41 -15.00 4.12
N ARG A 69 1.10 -15.16 5.41
CA ARG A 69 1.52 -16.32 6.23
C ARG A 69 1.06 -17.67 5.66
N ASP A 70 -0.05 -17.69 4.96
CA ASP A 70 -0.60 -18.87 4.28
C ASP A 70 0.02 -19.13 2.90
N GLY A 71 0.96 -18.28 2.48
CA GLY A 71 1.60 -18.32 1.17
C GLY A 71 0.80 -17.63 0.06
N ALA A 72 -0.37 -17.05 0.35
CA ALA A 72 -1.12 -16.30 -0.65
C ALA A 72 -0.36 -15.03 -1.08
N GLU A 73 -0.54 -14.65 -2.34
CA GLU A 73 0.06 -13.45 -2.91
C GLU A 73 -1.00 -12.41 -3.23
N SER A 74 -0.75 -11.17 -2.81
CA SER A 74 -1.58 -10.01 -3.11
C SER A 74 -0.77 -8.95 -3.86
N LYS A 75 -1.37 -8.36 -4.89
CA LYS A 75 -0.69 -7.37 -5.74
C LYS A 75 -1.37 -6.02 -5.58
N ILE A 76 -0.60 -5.03 -5.12
CA ILE A 76 -1.03 -3.64 -5.02
C ILE A 76 -0.43 -2.88 -6.20
N ALA A 77 -1.28 -2.48 -7.14
CA ALA A 77 -0.92 -1.51 -8.16
C ALA A 77 -0.89 -0.12 -7.49
N SER A 78 0.28 0.49 -7.41
CA SER A 78 0.43 1.83 -6.83
C SER A 78 1.67 2.50 -7.40
N PRO A 79 1.54 3.73 -7.94
CA PRO A 79 2.68 4.45 -8.47
C PRO A 79 3.70 4.82 -7.39
N ASN A 80 3.25 5.04 -6.15
CA ASN A 80 4.08 5.63 -5.09
C ASN A 80 4.46 4.61 -4.01
N LEU A 81 3.60 3.65 -3.70
CA LEU A 81 3.82 2.71 -2.59
C LEU A 81 5.15 1.92 -2.70
N PRO A 82 5.59 1.44 -3.90
CA PRO A 82 6.86 0.75 -4.01
C PRO A 82 8.05 1.61 -3.59
N PHE A 83 8.02 2.92 -3.86
CA PHE A 83 9.08 3.85 -3.46
C PHE A 83 9.04 4.12 -1.95
N LEU A 84 7.85 4.28 -1.37
CA LEU A 84 7.68 4.51 0.08
C LEU A 84 8.17 3.32 0.92
N LEU A 85 8.00 2.09 0.41
CA LEU A 85 8.43 0.87 1.08
C LEU A 85 9.88 0.48 0.76
N SER A 86 10.50 1.11 -0.23
CA SER A 86 11.89 0.84 -0.57
C SER A 86 12.80 1.60 0.38
N GLU A 87 13.40 0.90 1.35
CA GLU A 87 14.47 1.51 2.17
C GLU A 87 15.79 1.58 1.38
N PRO A 88 16.60 2.65 1.58
CA PRO A 88 17.95 2.69 1.05
C PRO A 88 18.76 1.51 1.59
N VAL A 89 19.41 0.76 0.69
CA VAL A 89 20.37 -0.27 1.11
C VAL A 89 21.54 0.44 1.78
N SER A 90 21.70 0.25 3.10
CA SER A 90 22.95 0.55 3.78
C SER A 90 23.80 -0.71 3.79
N TRP A 91 24.91 -0.69 3.04
CA TRP A 91 25.96 -1.69 3.26
C TRP A 91 26.70 -1.24 4.51
N ALA A 92 26.44 -1.90 5.64
CA ALA A 92 27.31 -1.75 6.80
C ALA A 92 28.74 -2.10 6.35
N THR A 93 29.64 -1.12 6.33
CA THR A 93 31.06 -1.40 6.17
C THR A 93 31.45 -2.31 7.32
N PRO A 94 32.05 -3.49 7.06
CA PRO A 94 32.57 -4.32 8.14
C PRO A 94 33.48 -3.44 8.98
N ALA A 95 33.20 -3.31 10.28
CA ALA A 95 34.11 -2.65 11.19
C ALA A 95 35.48 -3.29 10.97
N GLU A 96 36.48 -2.46 10.59
CA GLU A 96 37.85 -2.92 10.41
C GLU A 96 38.20 -3.78 11.61
N ALA A 97 38.47 -5.06 11.36
CA ALA A 97 38.95 -5.97 12.37
C ALA A 97 40.22 -5.33 12.95
N GLY A 98 40.11 -4.77 14.16
CA GLY A 98 41.25 -4.28 14.91
C GLY A 98 42.30 -5.38 15.00
N PRO A 99 43.59 -5.03 15.02
CA PRO A 99 44.66 -6.01 14.96
C PRO A 99 44.51 -7.00 16.11
N ALA A 100 44.63 -8.29 15.80
CA ALA A 100 44.79 -9.32 16.80
C ALA A 100 46.14 -9.11 17.46
N ASP A 101 46.15 -8.48 18.63
CA ASP A 101 47.33 -8.39 19.48
C ASP A 101 47.75 -9.81 19.88
N GLY A 102 48.98 -10.16 19.53
CA GLY A 102 49.68 -11.38 19.94
C GLY A 102 50.45 -11.21 21.23
#